data_AF-A0A1G2CZN7-F1
#
_entry.id   AF-A0A1G2CZN7-F1
#
_cell.length_a   1.000
_cell.length_b   1.000
_cell.length_c   1.000
_cell.angle_alpha   90.00
_cell.angle_beta   90.00
_cell.angle_gamma   90.00
#
_symmetry.space_group_name_H-M   'P 1'
#
loop_
_entity.id
_entity.type
_entity.pdbx_description
1 polymer ?
#
loop_
_entity_poly.entity_id
_entity_poly.type
_entity_poly.pdbx_seq_one_letter_code
_entity_poly.pdbx_strand_id
1 'polypeptide(L)'
;MKKYISIAFIIVVVIGVFLFFLGSSTNNNLIGDSVRMTRLLVNGVPSSGGFVNVTYLESEEKYPVINIAVDLNKDGVIKSYEVDGGIQEEWLVTNMYAQVVGGSKNNYSISIKDTKLDSKTDLPVYVVLSENEIKDWSGEKVSGGIYKEILLSKIDTMDYGSLYAPDPEGERAGGSPLGSVLSNKVFAYDAVNEYRTDVPDIDQGYNECVPTSIANSLLWLADKYKFLDKLPKGGDKDLIAELKSDLKWTKYGVLHKDIVPGIKTFIKRHKLLLEAHQIGEIRDDEIMAKIAGELKRGQDVEGWLEYRGYFKNDSYLRKGAHVVTVVGVWTSPQGTKFIGLNDPLSQGGHATDIYELSGVQVLDYAFQGDYETYLISAFAESPISEEEVMPSVTIDNSSIKLIKETHPSGGTTRTCLVTLSGTATGPECSYVTLQGGKPGTGSTMDMNGAESCPDWSYWGTSGFCVRHLKQNNTTAWSVTFEASTYWGKTDLDFSIMLGAPKLPLEDLYGGNVCASTETDQKIYDTISLECK
;
A
#
# COMPACT_ATOMS: atom_id res chain seq x y z
N MET A 1 -1.21 -71.02 -41.85
CA MET A 1 -1.47 -69.60 -42.23
C MET A 1 -2.09 -68.77 -41.11
N LYS A 2 -3.23 -69.16 -40.48
CA LYS A 2 -3.88 -68.36 -39.42
C LYS A 2 -2.98 -67.97 -38.22
N LYS A 3 -2.09 -68.88 -37.74
CA LYS A 3 -1.17 -68.57 -36.62
C LYS A 3 -0.13 -67.49 -36.95
N TYR A 4 0.33 -67.41 -38.20
CA TYR A 4 1.33 -66.42 -38.61
C TYR A 4 0.72 -65.02 -38.79
N ILE A 5 -0.56 -64.95 -39.18
CA ILE A 5 -1.32 -63.70 -39.30
C ILE A 5 -1.56 -63.08 -37.91
N SER A 6 -1.90 -63.88 -36.91
CA SER A 6 -2.10 -63.39 -35.53
C SER A 6 -0.82 -62.86 -34.90
N ILE A 7 0.33 -63.51 -35.14
CA ILE A 7 1.63 -63.04 -34.62
C ILE A 7 2.05 -61.73 -35.31
N ALA A 8 1.89 -61.64 -36.63
CA ALA A 8 2.18 -60.40 -37.37
C ALA A 8 1.30 -59.24 -36.90
N PHE A 9 0.01 -59.48 -36.63
CA PHE A 9 -0.90 -58.45 -36.12
C PHE A 9 -0.51 -57.97 -34.72
N ILE A 10 -0.13 -58.87 -33.81
CA ILE A 10 0.35 -58.49 -32.47
C ILE A 10 1.62 -57.66 -32.57
N ILE A 11 2.56 -58.02 -33.44
CA ILE A 11 3.80 -57.25 -33.64
C ILE A 11 3.49 -55.84 -34.16
N VAL A 12 2.57 -55.70 -35.12
CA VAL A 12 2.17 -54.38 -35.65
C VAL A 12 1.47 -53.54 -34.58
N VAL A 13 0.62 -54.13 -33.74
CA VAL A 13 -0.05 -53.42 -32.65
C VAL A 13 0.97 -52.99 -31.58
N VAL A 14 1.91 -53.87 -31.20
CA VAL A 14 2.95 -53.54 -30.21
C VAL A 14 3.88 -52.45 -30.75
N ILE A 15 4.30 -52.53 -32.02
CA ILE A 15 5.11 -51.49 -32.67
C ILE A 15 4.31 -50.18 -32.77
N GLY A 16 3.03 -50.23 -33.13
CA GLY A 16 2.16 -49.05 -33.22
C GLY A 16 1.98 -48.37 -31.86
N VAL A 17 1.74 -49.14 -30.79
CA VAL A 17 1.66 -48.63 -29.41
C VAL A 17 3.01 -48.08 -28.96
N PHE A 18 4.11 -48.78 -29.24
CA PHE A 18 5.45 -48.34 -28.86
C PHE A 18 5.88 -47.07 -29.60
N LEU A 19 5.54 -46.93 -30.89
CA LEU A 19 5.77 -45.72 -31.68
C LEU A 19 4.84 -44.57 -31.25
N PHE A 20 3.61 -44.85 -30.80
CA PHE A 20 2.72 -43.84 -30.23
C PHE A 20 3.28 -43.27 -28.91
N PHE A 21 3.89 -44.11 -28.07
CA PHE A 21 4.57 -43.67 -26.85
C PHE A 21 5.93 -42.98 -27.11
N LEU A 22 6.67 -43.36 -28.15
CA LEU A 22 7.92 -42.70 -28.56
C LEU A 22 7.72 -41.39 -29.32
N GLY A 23 6.58 -41.23 -30.02
CA GLY A 23 6.22 -40.01 -30.75
C GLY A 23 5.78 -38.85 -29.85
N SER A 24 5.50 -39.09 -28.58
CA SER A 24 5.20 -38.06 -27.57
C SER A 24 6.49 -37.56 -26.91
N SER A 25 7.49 -37.22 -27.73
CA SER A 25 8.58 -36.36 -27.30
C SER A 25 8.00 -34.96 -27.19
N THR A 26 7.47 -34.61 -26.01
CA THR A 26 7.12 -33.23 -25.66
C THR A 26 8.30 -32.34 -26.02
N ASN A 27 8.07 -31.36 -26.89
CA ASN A 27 9.09 -30.44 -27.35
C ASN A 27 9.47 -29.54 -26.16
N ASN A 28 10.37 -30.02 -25.30
CA ASN A 28 10.74 -29.37 -24.03
C ASN A 28 11.47 -28.02 -24.21
N ASN A 29 11.64 -27.57 -25.45
CA ASN A 29 12.38 -26.37 -25.82
C ASN A 29 11.49 -25.16 -26.13
N LEU A 30 10.22 -25.14 -25.71
CA LEU A 30 9.36 -23.96 -25.89
C LEU A 30 9.81 -22.77 -25.04
N ILE A 31 10.37 -23.00 -23.85
CA ILE A 31 10.84 -21.96 -22.93
C ILE A 31 12.35 -21.71 -23.17
N GLY A 32 12.72 -20.44 -23.34
CA GLY A 32 14.12 -20.03 -23.51
C GLY A 32 15.00 -20.30 -22.28
N ASP A 33 16.32 -20.24 -22.45
CA ASP A 33 17.29 -20.54 -21.39
C ASP A 33 17.54 -19.37 -20.42
N SER A 34 16.85 -18.23 -20.62
CA SER A 34 17.03 -17.04 -19.80
C SER A 34 15.69 -16.55 -19.26
N VAL A 35 15.64 -16.34 -17.94
CA VAL A 35 14.59 -15.59 -17.26
C VAL A 35 15.21 -14.34 -16.66
N ARG A 36 14.47 -13.23 -16.69
CA ARG A 36 14.89 -11.97 -16.08
C ARG A 36 13.84 -11.52 -15.07
N MET A 37 14.24 -11.34 -13.82
CA MET A 37 13.39 -10.78 -12.77
C MET A 37 13.81 -9.34 -12.51
N THR A 38 12.85 -8.43 -12.37
CA THR A 38 13.12 -7.01 -12.08
C THR A 38 12.21 -6.52 -10.97
N ARG A 39 12.78 -5.85 -9.96
CA ARG A 39 12.04 -5.08 -8.96
C ARG A 39 11.87 -3.64 -9.41
N LEU A 40 10.71 -3.06 -9.12
CA LEU A 40 10.46 -1.64 -9.32
C LEU A 40 10.98 -0.83 -8.13
N LEU A 41 11.54 0.35 -8.41
CA LEU A 41 11.85 1.37 -7.40
C LEU A 41 10.91 2.57 -7.62
N VAL A 42 10.50 3.23 -6.54
CA VAL A 42 9.75 4.47 -6.56
C VAL A 42 10.64 5.55 -5.95
N ASN A 43 11.16 6.45 -6.80
CA ASN A 43 12.08 7.51 -6.39
C ASN A 43 13.31 6.96 -5.64
N GLY A 44 13.92 5.91 -6.20
CA GLY A 44 15.07 5.22 -5.63
C GLY A 44 14.76 4.27 -4.46
N VAL A 45 13.51 4.18 -4.00
CA VAL A 45 13.11 3.28 -2.91
C VAL A 45 12.53 1.98 -3.49
N PRO A 46 13.03 0.79 -3.12
CA PRO A 46 12.45 -0.48 -3.54
C PRO A 46 10.96 -0.59 -3.20
N SER A 47 10.13 -0.93 -4.18
CA SER A 47 8.73 -1.29 -3.94
C SER A 47 8.57 -2.81 -3.83
N SER A 48 7.36 -3.24 -3.45
CA SER A 48 7.02 -4.67 -3.48
C SER A 48 6.68 -5.14 -4.90
N GLY A 49 6.31 -4.23 -5.81
CA GLY A 49 6.07 -4.57 -7.22
C GLY A 49 7.33 -4.99 -8.01
N GLY A 50 7.15 -5.98 -8.89
CA GLY A 50 8.16 -6.41 -9.86
C GLY A 50 7.56 -7.15 -11.05
N PHE A 51 8.41 -7.63 -11.94
CA PHE A 51 8.00 -8.53 -13.02
C PHE A 51 9.07 -9.59 -13.31
N VAL A 52 8.63 -10.73 -13.83
CA VAL A 52 9.49 -11.79 -14.36
C VAL A 52 9.25 -11.94 -15.87
N ASN A 53 10.32 -11.91 -16.65
CA ASN A 53 10.32 -12.02 -18.10
C ASN A 53 10.72 -13.44 -18.52
N VAL A 54 9.88 -14.06 -19.35
CA VAL A 54 10.10 -15.38 -19.94
C VAL A 54 10.11 -15.23 -21.46
N THR A 55 11.12 -15.81 -22.11
CA THR A 55 11.22 -15.84 -23.58
C THR A 55 10.67 -17.16 -24.10
N TYR A 56 9.87 -17.12 -25.17
CA TYR A 56 9.40 -18.33 -25.86
C TYR A 56 10.15 -18.51 -27.18
N LEU A 57 10.59 -19.74 -27.46
CA LEU A 57 11.37 -20.04 -28.66
C LEU A 57 10.49 -20.30 -29.89
N GLU A 58 9.30 -20.87 -29.68
CA GLU A 58 8.33 -21.18 -30.74
C GLU A 58 6.91 -20.81 -30.26
N SER A 59 5.98 -20.62 -31.22
CA SER A 59 4.58 -20.36 -30.89
C SER A 59 3.85 -21.65 -30.56
N GLU A 60 2.96 -21.62 -29.56
CA GLU A 60 2.17 -22.78 -29.14
C GLU A 60 0.83 -22.35 -28.53
N GLU A 61 -0.27 -22.99 -28.92
CA GLU A 61 -1.60 -22.68 -28.38
C GLU A 61 -2.05 -23.72 -27.34
N LYS A 62 -1.43 -24.90 -27.36
CA LYS A 62 -1.80 -26.03 -26.49
C LYS A 62 -1.62 -25.74 -25.01
N TYR A 63 -0.68 -24.88 -24.64
CA TYR A 63 -0.35 -24.60 -23.24
C TYR A 63 -0.68 -23.15 -22.86
N PRO A 64 -1.98 -22.82 -22.69
CA PRO A 64 -2.42 -21.47 -22.43
C PRO A 64 -2.14 -21.01 -20.99
N VAL A 65 -1.66 -21.88 -20.09
CA VAL A 65 -1.44 -21.54 -18.68
C VAL A 65 0.05 -21.55 -18.35
N ILE A 66 0.56 -20.51 -17.70
CA ILE A 66 1.91 -20.42 -17.15
C ILE A 66 1.91 -20.34 -15.63
N ASN A 67 2.87 -21.04 -15.04
CA ASN A 67 3.25 -20.95 -13.64
C ASN A 67 4.75 -20.67 -13.53
N ILE A 68 5.13 -19.78 -12.61
CA ILE A 68 6.54 -19.44 -12.35
C ILE A 68 6.76 -19.44 -10.85
N ALA A 69 7.71 -20.25 -10.41
CA ALA A 69 8.19 -20.27 -9.04
C ALA A 69 9.66 -19.91 -9.00
N VAL A 70 10.09 -19.25 -7.93
CA VAL A 70 11.48 -18.90 -7.68
C VAL A 70 11.79 -19.28 -6.24
N ASP A 71 12.81 -20.11 -6.05
CA ASP A 71 13.34 -20.43 -4.72
C ASP A 71 14.17 -19.23 -4.25
N LEU A 72 13.46 -18.26 -3.66
CA LEU A 72 13.97 -16.95 -3.29
C LEU A 72 14.85 -17.04 -2.05
N ASN A 73 14.58 -18.02 -1.16
CA ASN A 73 15.34 -18.24 0.07
C ASN A 73 16.47 -19.29 -0.07
N LYS A 74 16.49 -20.05 -1.18
CA LYS A 74 17.44 -21.13 -1.49
C LYS A 74 17.37 -22.33 -0.55
N ASP A 75 16.20 -22.64 -0.02
CA ASP A 75 16.00 -23.80 0.85
C ASP A 75 15.68 -25.09 0.06
N GLY A 76 15.52 -24.98 -1.26
CA GLY A 76 15.21 -26.09 -2.16
C GLY A 76 13.73 -26.48 -2.16
N VAL A 77 12.85 -25.70 -1.54
CA VAL A 77 11.42 -25.97 -1.41
C VAL A 77 10.64 -24.72 -1.79
N ILE A 78 9.83 -24.80 -2.85
CA ILE A 78 8.93 -23.70 -3.22
C ILE A 78 7.83 -23.57 -2.17
N LYS A 79 7.99 -22.58 -1.28
CA LYS A 79 7.00 -22.29 -0.23
C LYS A 79 7.08 -20.83 0.20
N SER A 80 5.92 -20.29 0.57
CA SER A 80 5.86 -18.98 1.22
C SER A 80 6.71 -18.93 2.50
N TYR A 81 7.43 -17.84 2.72
CA TYR A 81 8.18 -17.60 3.96
C TYR A 81 7.90 -16.22 4.55
N GLU A 82 8.12 -16.09 5.86
CA GLU A 82 7.92 -14.84 6.57
C GLU A 82 9.13 -13.93 6.38
N VAL A 83 8.89 -12.67 6.04
CA VAL A 83 9.92 -11.64 5.87
C VAL A 83 9.36 -10.29 6.26
N ASP A 84 10.12 -9.57 7.10
CA ASP A 84 9.81 -8.20 7.53
C ASP A 84 8.33 -8.01 7.97
N GLY A 85 7.76 -8.99 8.67
CA GLY A 85 6.37 -8.97 9.15
C GLY A 85 5.29 -9.32 8.12
N GLY A 86 5.69 -9.70 6.90
CA GLY A 86 4.79 -10.14 5.82
C GLY A 86 5.14 -11.54 5.30
N ILE A 87 4.36 -12.01 4.32
CA ILE A 87 4.56 -13.30 3.65
C ILE A 87 5.08 -13.07 2.23
N GLN A 88 6.29 -13.56 1.93
CA GLN A 88 6.83 -13.67 0.58
C GLN A 88 6.43 -15.01 -0.02
N GLU A 89 5.64 -14.98 -1.09
CA GLU A 89 5.36 -16.17 -1.90
C GLU A 89 6.55 -16.53 -2.77
N GLU A 90 6.76 -17.83 -3.02
CA GLU A 90 7.76 -18.30 -3.99
C GLU A 90 7.13 -18.81 -5.27
N TRP A 91 5.83 -19.15 -5.27
CA TRP A 91 5.04 -19.35 -6.47
C TRP A 91 4.52 -18.00 -6.99
N LEU A 92 5.41 -17.25 -7.61
CA LEU A 92 5.19 -15.84 -7.97
C LEU A 92 4.11 -15.63 -9.03
N VAL A 93 4.02 -16.55 -10.00
CA VAL A 93 3.03 -16.52 -11.09
C VAL A 93 2.19 -17.77 -11.04
N THR A 94 0.89 -17.61 -10.79
CA THR A 94 -0.05 -18.70 -10.53
C THR A 94 -1.14 -18.70 -11.60
N ASN A 95 -1.25 -19.80 -12.34
CA ASN A 95 -2.29 -20.11 -13.33
C ASN A 95 -2.62 -18.96 -14.27
N MET A 96 -1.58 -18.32 -14.77
CA MET A 96 -1.71 -17.16 -15.61
C MET A 96 -1.89 -17.52 -17.08
N TYR A 97 -2.70 -16.76 -17.83
CA TYR A 97 -2.78 -17.00 -19.27
C TYR A 97 -1.45 -16.64 -19.97
N ALA A 98 -0.95 -17.54 -20.81
CA ALA A 98 0.29 -17.39 -21.55
C ALA A 98 0.00 -17.29 -23.04
N GLN A 99 0.26 -16.13 -23.63
CA GLN A 99 0.36 -16.00 -25.09
C GLN A 99 1.73 -16.50 -25.53
N VAL A 100 1.87 -17.80 -25.78
CA VAL A 100 3.14 -18.41 -26.18
C VAL A 100 3.38 -18.15 -27.67
N VAL A 101 4.11 -17.06 -27.95
CA VAL A 101 4.45 -16.63 -29.31
C VAL A 101 5.97 -16.75 -29.50
N GLY A 102 6.40 -17.46 -30.54
CA GLY A 102 7.82 -17.71 -30.80
C GLY A 102 8.60 -16.42 -31.03
N GLY A 103 9.74 -16.30 -30.36
CA GLY A 103 10.59 -15.11 -30.39
C GLY A 103 10.08 -13.95 -29.52
N SER A 104 8.89 -14.06 -28.93
CA SER A 104 8.38 -13.06 -28.00
C SER A 104 8.99 -13.22 -26.62
N LYS A 105 8.95 -12.12 -25.86
CA LYS A 105 9.22 -12.12 -24.43
C LYS A 105 7.97 -11.66 -23.72
N ASN A 106 7.39 -12.52 -22.91
CA ASN A 106 6.29 -12.13 -22.05
C ASN A 106 6.86 -11.73 -20.71
N ASN A 107 6.29 -10.72 -20.07
CA ASN A 107 6.54 -10.52 -18.65
C ASN A 107 5.27 -10.66 -17.84
N TYR A 108 5.47 -11.03 -16.58
CA TYR A 108 4.45 -11.39 -15.63
C TYR A 108 4.65 -10.59 -14.35
N SER A 109 3.60 -9.94 -13.85
CA SER A 109 3.65 -9.17 -12.61
C SER A 109 3.88 -10.10 -11.42
N ILE A 110 4.72 -9.67 -10.50
CA ILE A 110 5.05 -10.41 -9.28
C ILE A 110 5.17 -9.45 -8.09
N SER A 111 5.04 -10.01 -6.88
CA SER A 111 5.29 -9.30 -5.63
C SER A 111 6.58 -9.81 -4.97
N ILE A 112 7.46 -8.87 -4.62
CA ILE A 112 8.78 -9.07 -4.03
C ILE A 112 8.83 -8.26 -2.72
N LYS A 113 8.25 -8.80 -1.65
CA LYS A 113 8.22 -8.17 -0.33
C LYS A 113 9.55 -8.24 0.40
N ASP A 114 10.35 -9.29 0.18
CA ASP A 114 11.68 -9.41 0.79
C ASP A 114 12.65 -8.40 0.17
N THR A 115 12.86 -7.27 0.85
CA THR A 115 13.72 -6.16 0.40
C THR A 115 15.20 -6.54 0.27
N LYS A 116 15.63 -7.66 0.83
CA LYS A 116 17.04 -8.11 0.82
C LYS A 116 17.38 -8.93 -0.43
N LEU A 117 16.37 -9.29 -1.25
CA LEU A 117 16.55 -10.13 -2.44
C LEU A 117 17.41 -9.51 -3.53
N ASP A 118 17.51 -8.19 -3.61
CA ASP A 118 18.23 -7.50 -4.69
C ASP A 118 19.73 -7.83 -4.72
N SER A 119 20.26 -8.33 -3.60
CA SER A 119 21.65 -8.77 -3.45
C SER A 119 21.86 -10.27 -3.73
N LYS A 120 20.79 -11.05 -3.88
CA LYS A 120 20.89 -12.49 -4.13
C LYS A 120 21.17 -12.77 -5.61
N THR A 121 22.05 -13.73 -5.84
CA THR A 121 22.38 -14.27 -7.16
C THR A 121 22.00 -15.74 -7.24
N ASP A 122 21.99 -16.31 -8.43
CA ASP A 122 21.85 -17.75 -8.66
C ASP A 122 20.61 -18.36 -8.01
N LEU A 123 19.45 -17.74 -8.22
CA LEU A 123 18.15 -18.18 -7.71
C LEU A 123 17.55 -19.21 -8.68
N PRO A 124 17.19 -20.43 -8.23
CA PRO A 124 16.47 -21.40 -9.06
C PRO A 124 15.10 -20.86 -9.46
N VAL A 125 14.81 -20.86 -10.75
CA VAL A 125 13.52 -20.50 -11.33
C VAL A 125 12.92 -21.69 -12.03
N TYR A 126 11.69 -22.00 -11.69
CA TYR A 126 10.89 -23.06 -12.28
C TYR A 126 9.80 -22.42 -13.13
N VAL A 127 9.70 -22.81 -14.39
CA VAL A 127 8.67 -22.34 -15.31
C VAL A 127 7.90 -23.54 -15.84
N VAL A 128 6.58 -23.51 -15.71
CA VAL A 128 5.68 -24.54 -16.23
C VAL A 128 4.66 -23.92 -17.17
N LEU A 129 4.52 -24.49 -18.37
CA LEU A 129 3.38 -24.28 -19.24
C LEU A 129 2.46 -25.50 -19.19
N SER A 130 1.16 -25.31 -19.01
CA SER A 130 0.18 -26.39 -18.89
C SER A 130 -1.11 -26.11 -19.68
N GLU A 131 -1.81 -27.20 -20.03
CA GLU A 131 -3.15 -27.14 -20.64
C GLU A 131 -4.21 -26.63 -19.67
N ASN A 132 -4.03 -26.92 -18.38
CA ASN A 132 -4.98 -26.64 -17.31
C ASN A 132 -4.28 -25.97 -16.12
N GLU A 133 -5.09 -25.35 -15.26
CA GLU A 133 -4.64 -24.81 -13.99
C GLU A 133 -4.05 -25.89 -13.06
N ILE A 134 -3.07 -25.49 -12.26
CA ILE A 134 -2.42 -26.32 -11.25
C ILE A 134 -2.84 -25.83 -9.87
N LYS A 135 -3.31 -26.72 -8.99
CA LYS A 135 -3.85 -26.35 -7.67
C LYS A 135 -2.80 -26.31 -6.57
N ASP A 136 -1.86 -27.25 -6.59
CA ASP A 136 -0.84 -27.42 -5.56
C ASP A 136 0.50 -27.73 -6.24
N TRP A 137 1.32 -26.70 -6.46
CA TRP A 137 2.60 -26.85 -7.16
C TRP A 137 3.77 -26.56 -6.23
N SER A 138 4.70 -27.52 -6.13
CA SER A 138 5.91 -27.44 -5.31
C SER A 138 7.17 -27.07 -6.11
N GLY A 139 7.01 -26.54 -7.33
CA GLY A 139 8.14 -26.29 -8.24
C GLY A 139 8.56 -27.52 -9.06
N GLU A 140 7.90 -28.67 -8.91
CA GLU A 140 8.25 -29.91 -9.62
C GLU A 140 7.70 -29.98 -11.06
N LYS A 141 8.21 -30.92 -11.86
CA LYS A 141 7.69 -31.16 -13.21
C LYS A 141 6.23 -31.63 -13.18
N VAL A 142 5.37 -30.96 -13.96
CA VAL A 142 3.94 -31.30 -14.08
C VAL A 142 3.69 -32.22 -15.28
N SER A 143 2.89 -33.27 -15.07
CA SER A 143 2.53 -34.21 -16.14
C SER A 143 1.73 -33.52 -17.25
N GLY A 144 2.10 -33.78 -18.51
CA GLY A 144 1.44 -33.19 -19.69
C GLY A 144 1.85 -31.75 -20.00
N GLY A 145 2.55 -31.06 -19.09
CA GLY A 145 3.06 -29.71 -19.29
C GLY A 145 4.50 -29.66 -19.83
N ILE A 146 4.92 -28.46 -20.21
CA ILE A 146 6.32 -28.12 -20.48
C ILE A 146 6.92 -27.57 -19.20
N TYR A 147 8.09 -28.06 -18.82
CA TYR A 147 8.78 -27.66 -17.60
C TYR A 147 10.20 -27.24 -17.93
N LYS A 148 10.66 -26.15 -17.33
CA LYS A 148 12.05 -25.73 -17.40
C LYS A 148 12.53 -25.16 -16.07
N GLU A 149 13.74 -25.57 -15.71
CA GLU A 149 14.49 -25.02 -14.58
C GLU A 149 15.61 -24.13 -15.12
N ILE A 150 15.71 -22.92 -14.59
CA ILE A 150 16.60 -21.86 -15.08
C ILE A 150 17.25 -21.20 -13.87
N LEU A 151 18.54 -20.90 -13.96
CA LEU A 151 19.23 -20.18 -12.91
C LEU A 151 19.18 -18.67 -13.17
N LEU A 152 18.48 -17.93 -12.30
CA LEU A 152 18.44 -16.48 -12.34
C LEU A 152 19.71 -15.90 -11.70
N SER A 153 20.57 -15.33 -12.52
CA SER A 153 21.85 -14.78 -12.07
C SER A 153 21.72 -13.59 -11.10
N LYS A 154 20.68 -12.75 -11.24
CA LYS A 154 20.41 -11.60 -10.37
C LYS A 154 18.98 -11.10 -10.54
N ILE A 155 18.49 -10.33 -9.57
CA ILE A 155 17.30 -9.51 -9.70
C ILE A 155 17.73 -8.10 -10.15
N ASP A 156 17.22 -7.64 -11.28
CA ASP A 156 17.46 -6.27 -11.73
C ASP A 156 16.56 -5.28 -10.98
N THR A 157 16.94 -4.01 -10.97
CA THR A 157 16.09 -2.93 -10.45
C THR A 157 15.77 -1.91 -11.54
N MET A 158 14.59 -1.30 -11.46
CA MET A 158 14.20 -0.22 -12.35
C MET A 158 13.47 0.89 -11.59
N ASP A 159 14.02 2.11 -11.63
CA ASP A 159 13.40 3.28 -10.98
C ASP A 159 12.33 3.93 -11.86
N TYR A 160 11.09 3.78 -11.41
CA TYR A 160 9.90 4.29 -12.05
C TYR A 160 9.74 5.81 -11.89
N GLY A 161 10.29 6.41 -10.84
CA GLY A 161 10.16 7.86 -10.57
C GLY A 161 10.74 8.74 -11.68
N SER A 162 11.72 8.21 -12.43
CA SER A 162 12.37 8.90 -13.56
C SER A 162 11.60 8.78 -14.88
N LEU A 163 10.69 7.81 -15.02
CA LEU A 163 9.91 7.54 -16.25
C LEU A 163 8.69 8.46 -16.40
N TYR A 164 8.42 9.32 -15.40
CA TYR A 164 7.29 10.24 -15.33
C TYR A 164 7.71 11.71 -15.36
N ALA A 165 8.95 12.00 -15.74
CA ALA A 165 9.34 13.37 -16.03
C ALA A 165 8.44 13.90 -17.18
N PRO A 166 7.81 15.09 -17.02
CA PRO A 166 7.07 15.70 -18.12
C PRO A 166 8.05 15.93 -19.26
N ASP A 167 7.73 15.38 -20.43
CA ASP A 167 8.52 15.58 -21.62
C ASP A 167 8.44 17.07 -22.03
N PRO A 168 9.56 17.81 -22.02
CA PRO A 168 9.56 19.22 -22.42
C PRO A 168 9.18 19.43 -23.88
N GLU A 169 9.33 18.40 -24.73
CA GLU A 169 9.13 18.45 -26.19
C GLU A 169 7.87 17.70 -26.67
N GLY A 170 7.21 16.94 -25.81
CA GLY A 170 5.98 16.18 -26.14
C GLY A 170 6.16 15.03 -27.15
N GLU A 171 7.38 14.66 -27.53
CA GLU A 171 7.68 13.66 -28.58
C GLU A 171 8.74 12.59 -28.23
N ARG A 172 9.32 12.55 -27.02
CA ARG A 172 10.32 11.55 -26.60
C ARG A 172 9.84 10.61 -25.51
N ALA A 173 8.91 9.76 -25.93
CA ALA A 173 9.02 8.30 -25.99
C ALA A 173 10.39 7.66 -25.62
N GLY A 174 10.76 7.67 -24.34
CA GLY A 174 11.76 6.78 -23.76
C GLY A 174 11.12 5.56 -23.10
N GLY A 175 10.25 4.84 -23.83
CA GLY A 175 9.58 3.65 -23.31
C GLY A 175 10.55 2.48 -23.18
N SER A 176 10.88 2.10 -21.94
CA SER A 176 11.42 0.77 -21.66
C SER A 176 10.36 -0.28 -22.06
N PRO A 177 10.73 -1.49 -22.54
CA PRO A 177 9.80 -2.47 -23.15
C PRO A 177 8.78 -3.11 -22.17
N LEU A 178 8.59 -2.54 -20.99
CA LEU A 178 7.86 -3.13 -19.87
C LEU A 178 6.33 -3.05 -19.96
N GLY A 179 5.79 -2.62 -21.10
CA GLY A 179 4.35 -2.44 -21.22
C GLY A 179 3.55 -3.70 -21.53
N SER A 180 4.14 -4.90 -21.57
CA SER A 180 3.43 -6.15 -21.92
C SER A 180 2.94 -6.97 -20.71
N VAL A 181 2.82 -6.37 -19.54
CA VAL A 181 2.79 -7.10 -18.27
C VAL A 181 1.60 -6.68 -17.44
N LEU A 182 0.40 -6.96 -17.93
CA LEU A 182 -0.76 -6.96 -17.06
C LEU A 182 -1.39 -8.34 -17.10
N SER A 183 -0.99 -9.04 -16.07
CA SER A 183 -1.39 -10.35 -15.67
C SER A 183 -2.85 -10.32 -15.23
N ASN A 184 -3.74 -10.95 -15.99
CA ASN A 184 -5.09 -11.28 -15.54
C ASN A 184 -5.02 -12.36 -14.43
N LYS A 185 -4.65 -11.98 -13.21
CA LYS A 185 -4.98 -12.80 -12.03
C LYS A 185 -6.45 -12.55 -11.70
N VAL A 186 -7.33 -13.43 -12.16
CA VAL A 186 -8.72 -13.50 -11.70
C VAL A 186 -8.72 -14.18 -10.33
N PHE A 187 -8.40 -13.42 -9.28
CA PHE A 187 -8.78 -13.83 -7.94
C PHE A 187 -10.30 -13.72 -7.83
N ALA A 188 -10.94 -14.81 -7.41
CA ALA A 188 -12.33 -14.83 -6.96
C ALA A 188 -12.43 -14.07 -5.63
N TYR A 189 -12.43 -12.74 -5.70
CA TYR A 189 -12.79 -11.90 -4.56
C TYR A 189 -14.30 -11.97 -4.34
N ASP A 190 -14.73 -11.85 -3.08
CA ASP A 190 -16.12 -11.61 -2.72
C ASP A 190 -16.70 -10.51 -3.61
N ALA A 191 -17.95 -10.68 -4.05
CA ALA A 191 -18.62 -9.76 -4.98
C ALA A 191 -18.50 -8.31 -4.46
N VAL A 192 -17.60 -7.56 -5.09
CA VAL A 192 -17.45 -6.14 -4.88
C VAL A 192 -18.64 -5.47 -5.56
N ASN A 193 -19.39 -4.63 -4.87
CA ASN A 193 -20.51 -3.87 -5.44
C ASN A 193 -20.62 -2.55 -4.69
N GLU A 194 -19.89 -1.54 -5.14
CA GLU A 194 -19.99 -0.17 -4.62
C GLU A 194 -20.22 0.76 -5.80
N TYR A 195 -21.30 1.55 -5.77
CA TYR A 195 -21.69 2.45 -6.86
C TYR A 195 -22.37 3.71 -6.33
N ARG A 196 -22.05 4.85 -6.95
CA ARG A 196 -22.57 6.18 -6.60
C ARG A 196 -23.23 6.81 -7.82
N THR A 197 -24.32 7.54 -7.58
CA THR A 197 -25.17 8.09 -8.64
C THR A 197 -25.18 9.61 -8.69
N ASP A 198 -24.56 10.25 -7.70
CA ASP A 198 -24.66 11.68 -7.39
C ASP A 198 -23.29 12.39 -7.43
N VAL A 199 -22.24 11.69 -7.87
CA VAL A 199 -20.93 12.30 -8.10
C VAL A 199 -21.05 13.24 -9.30
N PRO A 200 -20.65 14.53 -9.18
CA PRO A 200 -20.64 15.45 -10.30
C PRO A 200 -19.81 14.94 -11.48
N ASP A 201 -20.19 15.38 -12.68
CA ASP A 201 -19.53 15.03 -13.93
C ASP A 201 -19.14 16.32 -14.67
N ILE A 202 -18.05 16.94 -14.18
CA ILE A 202 -17.56 18.23 -14.70
C ILE A 202 -16.66 17.99 -15.93
N ASP A 203 -16.97 18.69 -17.03
CA ASP A 203 -16.11 18.75 -18.22
C ASP A 203 -14.76 19.43 -17.89
N GLN A 204 -13.66 18.84 -18.34
CA GLN A 204 -12.34 19.45 -18.15
C GLN A 204 -12.04 20.57 -19.16
N GLY A 205 -11.18 21.50 -18.74
CA GLY A 205 -10.38 22.29 -19.66
C GLY A 205 -9.15 21.52 -20.17
N TYR A 206 -8.31 22.20 -20.97
CA TYR A 206 -7.13 21.58 -21.60
C TYR A 206 -6.10 21.06 -20.57
N ASN A 207 -5.85 19.75 -20.57
CA ASN A 207 -4.97 19.05 -19.62
C ASN A 207 -5.37 19.24 -18.14
N GLU A 208 -6.67 19.38 -17.87
CA GLU A 208 -7.19 19.62 -16.51
C GLU A 208 -7.76 18.37 -15.85
N CYS A 209 -7.47 17.17 -16.38
CA CYS A 209 -8.00 15.90 -15.87
C CYS A 209 -7.89 15.75 -14.35
N VAL A 210 -6.70 16.00 -13.79
CA VAL A 210 -6.45 15.89 -12.36
C VAL A 210 -7.28 16.87 -11.52
N PRO A 211 -7.16 18.21 -11.69
CA PRO A 211 -7.97 19.13 -10.88
C PRO A 211 -9.48 18.99 -11.12
N THR A 212 -9.92 18.58 -12.31
CA THR A 212 -11.35 18.37 -12.58
C THR A 212 -11.89 17.12 -11.88
N SER A 213 -11.18 15.99 -11.93
CA SER A 213 -11.61 14.78 -11.22
C SER A 213 -11.64 14.96 -9.70
N ILE A 214 -10.65 15.65 -9.13
CA ILE A 214 -10.63 15.98 -7.70
C ILE A 214 -11.77 16.97 -7.36
N ALA A 215 -12.11 17.89 -8.26
CA ALA A 215 -13.25 18.80 -8.05
C ALA A 215 -14.58 18.04 -7.97
N ASN A 216 -14.80 17.03 -8.82
CA ASN A 216 -15.97 16.14 -8.73
C ASN A 216 -16.04 15.50 -7.34
N SER A 217 -14.92 14.92 -6.89
CA SER A 217 -14.81 14.25 -5.59
C SER A 217 -15.09 15.18 -4.41
N LEU A 218 -14.44 16.35 -4.37
CA LEU A 218 -14.61 17.31 -3.29
C LEU A 218 -16.02 17.89 -3.24
N LEU A 219 -16.68 18.11 -4.38
CA LEU A 219 -18.07 18.58 -4.40
C LEU A 219 -19.03 17.51 -3.89
N TRP A 220 -18.83 16.25 -4.26
CA TRP A 220 -19.62 15.13 -3.74
C TRP A 220 -19.43 14.96 -2.23
N LEU A 221 -18.18 14.92 -1.76
CA LEU A 221 -17.85 14.85 -0.34
C LEU A 221 -18.40 16.05 0.44
N ALA A 222 -18.36 17.25 -0.14
CA ALA A 222 -18.86 18.45 0.51
C ALA A 222 -20.37 18.43 0.71
N ASP A 223 -21.14 17.93 -0.27
CA ASP A 223 -22.57 17.74 -0.07
C ASP A 223 -22.84 16.63 0.96
N LYS A 224 -22.16 15.49 0.83
CA LYS A 224 -22.35 14.35 1.72
C LYS A 224 -22.05 14.66 3.19
N TYR A 225 -20.91 15.30 3.44
CA TYR A 225 -20.41 15.62 4.78
C TYR A 225 -20.65 17.08 5.21
N LYS A 226 -21.49 17.81 4.45
CA LYS A 226 -22.02 19.14 4.80
C LYS A 226 -20.93 20.20 5.05
N PHE A 227 -19.92 20.25 4.19
CA PHE A 227 -18.86 21.27 4.21
C PHE A 227 -18.79 22.13 2.95
N LEU A 228 -19.86 22.20 2.15
CA LEU A 228 -19.95 23.06 0.96
C LEU A 228 -19.61 24.54 1.24
N ASP A 229 -19.86 25.03 2.46
CA ASP A 229 -19.55 26.40 2.89
C ASP A 229 -18.03 26.67 2.99
N LYS A 230 -17.22 25.61 3.09
CA LYS A 230 -15.76 25.67 3.11
C LYS A 230 -15.12 25.63 1.72
N LEU A 231 -15.89 25.36 0.65
CA LEU A 231 -15.38 25.37 -0.72
C LEU A 231 -15.46 26.77 -1.36
N PRO A 232 -14.69 27.03 -2.44
CA PRO A 232 -14.75 28.30 -3.17
C PRO A 232 -16.16 28.63 -3.68
N LYS A 233 -16.57 29.89 -3.53
CA LYS A 233 -17.97 30.32 -3.80
C LYS A 233 -18.34 30.44 -5.27
N GLY A 234 -17.39 30.53 -6.19
CA GLY A 234 -17.67 30.58 -7.64
C GLY A 234 -17.97 29.23 -8.28
N GLY A 235 -18.20 28.19 -7.49
CA GLY A 235 -18.56 26.85 -7.97
C GLY A 235 -17.35 26.06 -8.46
N ASP A 236 -17.63 25.15 -9.40
CA ASP A 236 -16.66 24.24 -10.04
C ASP A 236 -15.45 24.98 -10.64
N LYS A 237 -15.65 26.11 -11.32
CA LYS A 237 -14.57 26.88 -11.96
C LYS A 237 -13.56 27.44 -10.98
N ASP A 238 -14.04 28.04 -9.89
CA ASP A 238 -13.17 28.59 -8.84
C ASP A 238 -12.47 27.47 -8.07
N LEU A 239 -13.18 26.37 -7.81
CA LEU A 239 -12.61 25.17 -7.19
C LEU A 239 -11.46 24.60 -8.04
N ILE A 240 -11.68 24.39 -9.34
CA ILE A 240 -10.65 23.92 -10.28
C ILE A 240 -9.47 24.90 -10.35
N ALA A 241 -9.73 26.21 -10.37
CA ALA A 241 -8.67 27.21 -10.42
C ALA A 241 -7.78 27.18 -9.17
N GLU A 242 -8.37 27.01 -7.99
CA GLU A 242 -7.63 26.83 -6.75
C GLU A 242 -6.85 25.52 -6.70
N LEU A 243 -7.48 24.41 -7.09
CA LEU A 243 -6.84 23.09 -7.15
C LEU A 243 -5.63 23.09 -8.09
N LYS A 244 -5.70 23.76 -9.25
CA LYS A 244 -4.56 23.92 -10.16
C LYS A 244 -3.34 24.53 -9.46
N SER A 245 -3.55 25.53 -8.61
CA SER A 245 -2.46 26.15 -7.85
C SER A 245 -1.82 25.17 -6.88
N ASP A 246 -2.63 24.42 -6.12
CA ASP A 246 -2.13 23.50 -5.09
C ASP A 246 -1.48 22.24 -5.69
N LEU A 247 -2.03 21.74 -6.79
CA LEU A 247 -1.53 20.58 -7.54
C LEU A 247 -0.33 20.93 -8.44
N LYS A 248 0.13 22.19 -8.45
CA LYS A 248 1.19 22.69 -9.32
C LYS A 248 0.93 22.37 -10.80
N TRP A 249 -0.33 22.50 -11.21
CA TRP A 249 -0.75 22.27 -12.58
C TRP A 249 0.02 23.18 -13.55
N THR A 250 0.35 22.63 -14.71
CA THR A 250 0.96 23.35 -15.83
C THR A 250 0.15 23.12 -17.09
N LYS A 251 0.52 23.78 -18.20
CA LYS A 251 -0.05 23.49 -19.52
C LYS A 251 0.09 22.01 -19.95
N TYR A 252 0.93 21.23 -19.29
CA TYR A 252 1.14 19.79 -19.54
C TYR A 252 0.40 18.88 -18.53
N GLY A 253 -0.44 19.46 -17.66
CA GLY A 253 -1.14 18.75 -16.60
C GLY A 253 -0.39 18.76 -15.26
N VAL A 254 -0.75 17.80 -14.41
CA VAL A 254 -0.20 17.59 -13.04
C VAL A 254 0.66 16.33 -13.03
N LEU A 255 1.77 16.35 -12.31
CA LEU A 255 2.63 15.19 -12.11
C LEU A 255 2.12 14.30 -10.98
N HIS A 256 2.32 12.99 -11.08
CA HIS A 256 1.92 12.01 -10.04
C HIS A 256 2.35 12.41 -8.64
N LYS A 257 3.62 12.80 -8.49
CA LYS A 257 4.21 13.21 -7.21
C LYS A 257 3.54 14.44 -6.58
N ASP A 258 2.83 15.24 -7.36
CA ASP A 258 2.21 16.50 -6.93
C ASP A 258 0.72 16.34 -6.61
N ILE A 259 0.08 15.19 -6.95
CA ILE A 259 -1.34 14.94 -6.69
C ILE A 259 -1.65 14.94 -5.19
N VAL A 260 -1.19 13.92 -4.45
CA VAL A 260 -1.52 13.78 -3.02
C VAL A 260 -1.05 14.99 -2.21
N PRO A 261 0.19 15.53 -2.39
CA PRO A 261 0.59 16.76 -1.70
C PRO A 261 -0.27 17.98 -2.03
N GLY A 262 -0.75 18.10 -3.28
CA GLY A 262 -1.63 19.17 -3.70
C GLY A 262 -3.00 19.08 -3.05
N ILE A 263 -3.61 17.88 -3.03
CA ILE A 263 -4.88 17.64 -2.33
C ILE A 263 -4.74 17.97 -0.84
N LYS A 264 -3.67 17.50 -0.18
CA LYS A 264 -3.39 17.82 1.24
C LYS A 264 -3.24 19.32 1.48
N THR A 265 -2.64 20.05 0.54
CA THR A 265 -2.49 21.50 0.62
C THR A 265 -3.85 22.19 0.55
N PHE A 266 -4.72 21.76 -0.38
CA PHE A 266 -6.07 22.27 -0.52
C PHE A 266 -6.91 22.00 0.74
N ILE A 267 -6.96 20.75 1.20
CA ILE A 267 -7.65 20.31 2.42
C ILE A 267 -7.25 21.18 3.61
N LYS A 268 -5.94 21.35 3.82
CA LYS A 268 -5.40 22.15 4.94
C LYS A 268 -5.79 23.61 4.84
N ARG A 269 -5.72 24.22 3.64
CA ARG A 269 -6.07 25.63 3.45
C ARG A 269 -7.54 25.90 3.76
N HIS A 270 -8.42 24.99 3.36
CA HIS A 270 -9.87 25.10 3.56
C HIS A 270 -10.37 24.49 4.87
N LYS A 271 -9.48 23.92 5.69
CA LYS A 271 -9.81 23.26 6.97
C LYS A 271 -10.92 22.22 6.78
N LEU A 272 -10.77 21.43 5.71
CA LEU A 272 -11.65 20.30 5.44
C LEU A 272 -11.29 19.19 6.41
N LEU A 273 -12.32 18.52 6.94
CA LEU A 273 -12.14 17.33 7.76
C LEU A 273 -11.97 16.13 6.84
N LEU A 274 -10.93 16.21 6.03
CA LEU A 274 -10.53 15.15 5.11
C LEU A 274 -9.05 14.84 5.32
N GLU A 275 -8.66 13.61 5.04
CA GLU A 275 -7.28 13.28 4.70
C GLU A 275 -7.20 12.85 3.23
N ALA A 276 -6.00 12.86 2.65
CA ALA A 276 -5.79 12.39 1.29
C ALA A 276 -4.61 11.41 1.24
N HIS A 277 -4.76 10.33 0.48
CA HIS A 277 -3.74 9.29 0.33
C HIS A 277 -3.80 8.62 -1.03
N GLN A 278 -2.72 7.90 -1.36
CA GLN A 278 -2.71 7.00 -2.51
C GLN A 278 -3.28 5.65 -2.07
N ILE A 279 -4.15 5.08 -2.90
CA ILE A 279 -4.68 3.73 -2.70
C ILE A 279 -3.71 2.74 -3.32
N GLY A 280 -3.17 1.85 -2.49
CA GLY A 280 -2.28 0.80 -2.97
C GLY A 280 -0.97 1.31 -3.57
N GLU A 281 -0.22 0.39 -4.18
CA GLU A 281 0.98 0.72 -4.94
C GLU A 281 0.64 1.10 -6.40
N ILE A 282 1.61 1.66 -7.12
CA ILE A 282 1.48 1.83 -8.57
C ILE A 282 1.43 0.43 -9.21
N ARG A 283 0.43 0.18 -10.05
CA ARG A 283 0.12 -1.12 -10.69
C ARG A 283 -0.18 -2.23 -9.70
N ASP A 284 -0.92 -1.88 -8.66
CA ASP A 284 -1.41 -2.83 -7.68
C ASP A 284 -2.46 -3.77 -8.31
N ASP A 285 -2.17 -5.07 -8.34
CA ASP A 285 -3.08 -6.09 -8.87
C ASP A 285 -4.39 -6.20 -8.05
N GLU A 286 -4.40 -5.67 -6.82
CA GLU A 286 -5.58 -5.61 -5.93
C GLU A 286 -6.27 -4.25 -5.93
N ILE A 287 -5.89 -3.32 -6.81
CA ILE A 287 -6.36 -1.93 -6.78
C ILE A 287 -7.89 -1.83 -6.75
N MET A 288 -8.59 -2.72 -7.46
CA MET A 288 -10.05 -2.75 -7.50
C MET A 288 -10.70 -3.03 -6.14
N ALA A 289 -10.16 -4.00 -5.38
CA ALA A 289 -10.67 -4.33 -4.06
C ALA A 289 -10.41 -3.17 -3.07
N LYS A 290 -9.26 -2.49 -3.22
CA LYS A 290 -8.90 -1.36 -2.38
C LYS A 290 -9.76 -0.13 -2.67
N ILE A 291 -9.99 0.18 -3.95
CA ILE A 291 -10.95 1.21 -4.38
C ILE A 291 -12.33 0.94 -3.78
N ALA A 292 -12.82 -0.30 -3.87
CA ALA A 292 -14.09 -0.65 -3.26
C ALA A 292 -14.13 -0.41 -1.75
N GLY A 293 -13.04 -0.73 -1.05
CA GLY A 293 -12.88 -0.45 0.37
C GLY A 293 -13.04 1.02 0.70
N GLU A 294 -12.45 1.91 -0.10
CA GLU A 294 -12.62 3.36 0.05
C GLU A 294 -14.04 3.81 -0.24
N LEU A 295 -14.63 3.33 -1.35
CA LEU A 295 -15.98 3.68 -1.73
C LEU A 295 -17.00 3.26 -0.65
N LYS A 296 -16.83 2.08 -0.07
CA LYS A 296 -17.66 1.54 1.02
C LYS A 296 -17.54 2.37 2.31
N ARG A 297 -16.36 2.89 2.61
CA ARG A 297 -16.13 3.83 3.74
C ARG A 297 -16.73 5.21 3.51
N GLY A 298 -17.30 5.45 2.33
CA GLY A 298 -17.92 6.71 1.97
C GLY A 298 -16.95 7.78 1.49
N GLN A 299 -15.71 7.40 1.16
CA GLN A 299 -14.64 8.26 0.64
C GLN A 299 -14.69 8.35 -0.88
N ASP A 300 -14.22 9.41 -1.50
CA ASP A 300 -14.15 9.45 -2.98
C ASP A 300 -12.80 9.05 -3.54
N VAL A 301 -12.79 8.70 -4.82
CA VAL A 301 -11.63 8.07 -5.46
C VAL A 301 -11.39 8.63 -6.87
N GLU A 302 -10.14 9.00 -7.15
CA GLU A 302 -9.67 9.22 -8.52
C GLU A 302 -8.82 8.06 -9.03
N GLY A 303 -9.08 7.62 -10.26
CA GLY A 303 -8.30 6.60 -10.95
C GLY A 303 -7.29 7.23 -11.91
N TRP A 304 -6.03 6.82 -11.82
CA TRP A 304 -4.99 7.19 -12.79
C TRP A 304 -4.94 6.15 -13.91
N LEU A 305 -5.28 6.58 -15.11
CA LEU A 305 -5.22 5.80 -16.34
C LEU A 305 -3.91 6.07 -17.10
N GLU A 306 -3.33 5.02 -17.66
CA GLU A 306 -2.19 5.08 -18.58
C GLU A 306 -2.60 4.51 -19.94
N TYR A 307 -2.26 5.24 -21.01
CA TYR A 307 -2.49 4.81 -22.38
C TYR A 307 -1.22 4.21 -22.98
N ARG A 308 -1.36 3.05 -23.61
CA ARG A 308 -0.27 2.35 -24.29
C ARG A 308 -0.61 2.08 -25.74
N GLY A 309 0.30 2.47 -26.63
CA GLY A 309 0.20 2.17 -28.07
C GLY A 309 1.13 1.05 -28.50
N TYR A 310 0.66 0.25 -29.46
CA TYR A 310 1.41 -0.85 -30.08
C TYR A 310 2.42 -0.34 -31.13
N PHE A 311 3.62 -0.91 -31.11
CA PHE A 311 4.54 -0.85 -32.25
C PHE A 311 4.57 -2.19 -33.02
N LYS A 312 5.01 -2.16 -34.28
CA LYS A 312 5.18 -3.35 -35.15
C LYS A 312 6.18 -4.41 -34.63
N ASN A 313 6.86 -4.15 -33.51
CA ASN A 313 7.88 -5.01 -32.91
C ASN A 313 7.47 -5.53 -31.52
N ASP A 314 6.17 -5.56 -31.22
CA ASP A 314 5.60 -6.03 -29.95
C ASP A 314 6.09 -5.27 -28.70
N SER A 315 6.60 -4.04 -28.89
CA SER A 315 6.92 -3.15 -27.77
C SER A 315 5.80 -2.14 -27.54
N TYR A 316 5.55 -1.84 -26.26
CA TYR A 316 4.54 -0.89 -25.83
C TYR A 316 5.18 0.47 -25.54
N LEU A 317 4.54 1.53 -26.04
CA LEU A 317 4.90 2.90 -25.68
C LEU A 317 3.79 3.54 -24.86
N ARG A 318 4.16 4.16 -23.75
CA ARG A 318 3.26 5.11 -23.09
C ARG A 318 2.95 6.27 -24.06
N LYS A 319 1.66 6.48 -24.32
CA LYS A 319 1.15 7.53 -25.21
C LYS A 319 0.59 8.71 -24.44
N GLY A 320 0.12 8.47 -23.22
CA GLY A 320 -0.41 9.50 -22.36
C GLY A 320 -0.82 8.95 -21.01
N ALA A 321 -1.44 9.81 -20.22
CA ALA A 321 -2.09 9.46 -18.98
C ALA A 321 -3.30 10.38 -18.79
N HIS A 322 -4.22 9.93 -17.97
CA HIS A 322 -5.45 10.63 -17.68
C HIS A 322 -5.92 10.28 -16.27
N VAL A 323 -6.64 11.20 -15.64
CA VAL A 323 -7.23 10.96 -14.32
C VAL A 323 -8.72 11.17 -14.45
N VAL A 324 -9.46 10.24 -13.85
CA VAL A 324 -10.92 10.12 -13.90
C VAL A 324 -11.45 9.97 -12.49
N THR A 325 -12.70 10.36 -12.26
CA THR A 325 -13.36 10.07 -10.98
C THR A 325 -13.97 8.68 -11.01
N VAL A 326 -13.69 7.83 -10.03
CA VAL A 326 -14.22 6.46 -9.96
C VAL A 326 -15.51 6.46 -9.15
N VAL A 327 -16.64 6.31 -9.83
CA VAL A 327 -17.96 6.36 -9.18
C VAL A 327 -18.44 4.99 -8.70
N GLY A 328 -17.81 3.92 -9.17
CA GLY A 328 -18.13 2.58 -8.68
C GLY A 328 -17.27 1.47 -9.26
N VAL A 329 -17.30 0.34 -8.57
CA VAL A 329 -16.68 -0.92 -9.00
C VAL A 329 -17.61 -2.07 -8.67
N TRP A 330 -17.79 -3.00 -9.61
CA TRP A 330 -18.64 -4.16 -9.39
C TRP A 330 -18.21 -5.42 -10.13
N THR A 331 -18.69 -6.57 -9.63
CA THR A 331 -18.49 -7.87 -10.27
C THR A 331 -19.85 -8.44 -10.69
N SER A 332 -20.01 -8.81 -11.97
CA SER A 332 -21.23 -9.46 -12.45
C SER A 332 -21.39 -10.87 -11.85
N PRO A 333 -22.59 -11.47 -11.91
CA PRO A 333 -22.79 -12.87 -11.49
C PRO A 333 -21.89 -13.88 -12.22
N GLN A 334 -21.35 -13.53 -13.39
CA GLN A 334 -20.43 -14.35 -14.17
C GLN A 334 -18.95 -14.14 -13.79
N GLY A 335 -18.65 -13.26 -12.84
CA GLY A 335 -17.30 -12.96 -12.39
C GLY A 335 -16.59 -11.84 -13.18
N THR A 336 -17.25 -11.24 -14.17
CA THR A 336 -16.70 -10.12 -14.94
C THR A 336 -16.65 -8.87 -14.08
N LYS A 337 -15.50 -8.19 -14.05
CA LYS A 337 -15.29 -6.97 -13.26
C LYS A 337 -15.59 -5.75 -14.11
N PHE A 338 -16.18 -4.74 -13.49
CA PHE A 338 -16.53 -3.47 -14.11
C PHE A 338 -16.10 -2.30 -13.23
N ILE A 339 -15.82 -1.18 -13.88
CA ILE A 339 -15.55 0.10 -13.25
C ILE A 339 -16.43 1.17 -13.90
N GLY A 340 -17.06 1.98 -13.05
CA GLY A 340 -17.81 3.17 -13.44
C GLY A 340 -16.94 4.40 -13.23
N LEU A 341 -16.84 5.23 -14.27
CA LEU A 341 -15.99 6.41 -14.32
C LEU A 341 -16.83 7.63 -14.72
N ASN A 342 -16.65 8.75 -14.02
CA ASN A 342 -16.95 10.06 -14.59
C ASN A 342 -15.65 10.57 -15.22
N ASP A 343 -15.57 10.44 -16.53
CA ASP A 343 -14.44 10.89 -17.32
C ASP A 343 -14.63 12.37 -17.70
N PRO A 344 -13.76 13.29 -17.26
CA PRO A 344 -13.88 14.69 -17.62
C PRO A 344 -13.78 15.00 -19.13
N LEU A 345 -13.40 14.03 -19.97
CA LEU A 345 -13.40 14.12 -21.44
C LEU A 345 -14.75 13.76 -22.08
N SER A 346 -15.66 13.12 -21.33
CA SER A 346 -16.96 12.66 -21.82
C SER A 346 -17.92 13.81 -22.04
N GLN A 347 -17.99 14.29 -23.29
CA GLN A 347 -18.89 15.38 -23.66
C GLN A 347 -20.36 15.01 -23.39
N GLY A 348 -21.04 15.80 -22.56
CA GLY A 348 -22.48 15.65 -22.30
C GLY A 348 -22.87 15.51 -20.83
N GLY A 349 -21.89 15.44 -19.92
CA GLY A 349 -22.00 15.81 -18.50
C GLY A 349 -23.01 15.06 -17.62
N HIS A 350 -23.53 13.89 -18.03
CA HIS A 350 -24.63 13.23 -17.29
C HIS A 350 -24.62 11.70 -17.31
N ALA A 351 -23.56 11.05 -17.80
CA ALA A 351 -23.54 9.60 -17.87
C ALA A 351 -22.20 9.05 -17.39
N THR A 352 -22.24 8.33 -16.27
CA THR A 352 -21.16 7.44 -15.86
C THR A 352 -20.79 6.52 -17.03
N ASP A 353 -19.53 6.55 -17.43
CA ASP A 353 -18.98 5.59 -18.37
C ASP A 353 -18.66 4.28 -17.66
N ILE A 354 -19.10 3.18 -18.24
CA ILE A 354 -18.95 1.85 -17.66
C ILE A 354 -18.02 1.04 -18.54
N TYR A 355 -16.94 0.54 -17.95
CA TYR A 355 -15.95 -0.27 -18.64
C TYR A 355 -15.77 -1.63 -17.98
N GLU A 356 -15.54 -2.65 -18.79
CA GLU A 356 -15.07 -3.95 -18.32
C GLU A 356 -13.59 -3.87 -17.95
N LEU A 357 -13.19 -4.64 -16.93
CA LEU A 357 -11.81 -4.75 -16.50
C LEU A 357 -11.26 -6.17 -16.69
N SER A 358 -10.09 -6.22 -17.33
CA SER A 358 -9.21 -7.40 -17.37
C SER A 358 -8.00 -7.14 -16.47
N GLY A 359 -8.02 -7.65 -15.24
CA GLY A 359 -7.01 -7.28 -14.24
C GLY A 359 -7.12 -5.78 -13.91
N VAL A 360 -6.12 -5.00 -14.33
CA VAL A 360 -6.13 -3.53 -14.26
C VAL A 360 -6.29 -2.86 -15.63
N GLN A 361 -6.47 -3.63 -16.70
CA GLN A 361 -6.77 -3.10 -18.04
C GLN A 361 -8.23 -2.68 -18.13
N VAL A 362 -8.47 -1.45 -18.56
CA VAL A 362 -9.78 -0.89 -18.90
C VAL A 362 -10.05 -1.20 -20.36
N LEU A 363 -11.00 -2.11 -20.61
CA LEU A 363 -11.33 -2.57 -21.96
C LEU A 363 -12.19 -1.52 -22.68
N ASP A 364 -11.96 -1.38 -23.99
CA ASP A 364 -12.73 -0.54 -24.91
C ASP A 364 -12.92 0.91 -24.44
N TYR A 365 -11.88 1.48 -23.83
CA TYR A 365 -11.91 2.85 -23.35
C TYR A 365 -12.07 3.87 -24.49
N ALA A 366 -13.16 4.64 -24.47
CA ALA A 366 -13.68 5.30 -25.68
C ALA A 366 -12.85 6.50 -26.19
N PHE A 367 -12.00 7.11 -25.35
CA PHE A 367 -11.52 8.48 -25.57
C PHE A 367 -10.12 8.61 -26.19
N GLN A 368 -9.47 7.51 -26.64
CA GLN A 368 -8.08 7.58 -27.11
C GLN A 368 -7.70 6.68 -28.31
N GLY A 369 -8.66 6.16 -29.09
CA GLY A 369 -8.37 5.35 -30.29
C GLY A 369 -7.87 3.94 -29.98
N ASP A 370 -6.99 3.37 -30.82
CA ASP A 370 -6.52 1.97 -30.73
C ASP A 370 -5.47 1.72 -29.61
N TYR A 371 -5.58 2.41 -28.48
CA TYR A 371 -4.67 2.26 -27.35
C TYR A 371 -5.25 1.36 -26.26
N GLU A 372 -4.38 0.60 -25.63
CA GLU A 372 -4.74 -0.10 -24.40
C GLU A 372 -4.69 0.87 -23.22
N THR A 373 -5.69 0.77 -22.36
CA THR A 373 -5.83 1.64 -21.20
C THR A 373 -5.70 0.83 -19.93
N TYR A 374 -4.95 1.35 -18.97
CA TYR A 374 -4.63 0.65 -17.74
C TYR A 374 -4.81 1.56 -16.53
N LEU A 375 -5.53 1.09 -15.52
CA LEU A 375 -5.61 1.72 -14.20
C LEU A 375 -4.32 1.42 -13.44
N ILE A 376 -3.44 2.41 -13.32
CA ILE A 376 -2.09 2.21 -12.76
C ILE A 376 -1.92 2.75 -11.35
N SER A 377 -2.86 3.55 -10.84
CA SER A 377 -2.88 4.04 -9.46
C SER A 377 -4.28 4.57 -9.14
N ALA A 378 -4.59 4.73 -7.86
CA ALA A 378 -5.75 5.50 -7.45
C ALA A 378 -5.42 6.37 -6.22
N PHE A 379 -6.22 7.40 -5.99
CA PHE A 379 -6.10 8.33 -4.87
C PHE A 379 -7.46 8.45 -4.19
N ALA A 380 -7.49 8.81 -2.92
CA ALA A 380 -8.73 9.03 -2.20
C ALA A 380 -8.64 10.21 -1.25
N GLU A 381 -9.81 10.81 -0.97
CA GLU A 381 -10.05 11.68 0.17
C GLU A 381 -11.01 11.05 1.17
N SER A 382 -10.52 10.83 2.39
CA SER A 382 -11.27 10.21 3.48
C SER A 382 -11.80 11.25 4.45
N PRO A 383 -13.06 11.18 4.91
CA PRO A 383 -13.50 11.99 6.04
C PRO A 383 -12.74 11.59 7.30
N ILE A 384 -12.25 12.59 8.02
CA ILE A 384 -11.77 12.44 9.40
C ILE A 384 -12.84 13.01 10.33
N SER A 385 -13.00 12.46 11.54
CA SER A 385 -13.96 13.02 12.48
C SER A 385 -13.44 14.36 13.02
N GLU A 386 -14.35 15.31 13.25
CA GLU A 386 -14.05 16.55 14.01
C GLU A 386 -13.58 16.22 15.44
N GLU A 387 -13.86 14.98 15.88
CA GLU A 387 -13.42 14.32 17.12
C GLU A 387 -12.00 13.71 17.03
N GLU A 388 -11.19 14.02 16.03
CA GLU A 388 -9.74 13.93 16.22
C GLU A 388 -9.32 15.01 17.23
N VAL A 389 -9.47 14.67 18.51
CA VAL A 389 -9.05 15.51 19.60
C VAL A 389 -7.55 15.73 19.43
N MET A 390 -7.18 16.97 19.11
CA MET A 390 -5.80 17.42 19.08
C MET A 390 -5.11 16.87 20.33
N PRO A 391 -4.01 16.10 20.17
CA PRO A 391 -3.38 15.47 21.31
C PRO A 391 -3.05 16.55 22.35
N SER A 392 -3.43 16.32 23.60
CA SER A 392 -3.28 17.27 24.70
C SER A 392 -3.03 16.52 25.99
N VAL A 393 -2.24 17.09 26.89
CA VAL A 393 -2.11 16.60 28.26
C VAL A 393 -2.08 17.79 29.20
N THR A 394 -2.83 17.73 30.29
CA THR A 394 -2.90 18.79 31.30
C THR A 394 -2.80 18.20 32.70
N ILE A 395 -2.19 18.93 33.61
CA ILE A 395 -2.23 18.71 35.05
C ILE A 395 -3.31 19.64 35.62
N ASP A 396 -4.47 19.08 35.94
CA ASP A 396 -5.62 19.88 36.39
C ASP A 396 -5.61 20.09 37.91
N ASN A 397 -5.12 19.11 38.68
CA ASN A 397 -4.99 19.21 40.12
C ASN A 397 -3.65 18.66 40.61
N SER A 398 -3.16 19.27 41.68
CA SER A 398 -1.99 18.79 42.38
C SER A 398 -2.15 19.01 43.88
N SER A 399 -1.62 18.08 44.67
CA SER A 399 -1.48 18.26 46.10
C SER A 399 -0.18 17.62 46.58
N ILE A 400 0.38 18.20 47.62
CA ILE A 400 1.61 17.75 48.24
C ILE A 400 1.45 17.80 49.76
N LYS A 401 1.95 16.77 50.44
CA LYS A 401 1.92 16.69 51.90
C LYS A 401 3.24 16.13 52.41
N LEU A 402 3.94 16.88 53.26
CA LEU A 402 5.09 16.36 53.99
C LEU A 402 4.67 15.18 54.88
N ILE A 403 5.32 14.03 54.69
CA ILE A 403 5.06 12.81 55.47
C ILE A 403 6.24 12.45 56.36
N LYS A 404 7.47 12.84 56.00
CA LYS A 404 8.68 12.56 56.77
C LYS A 404 9.75 13.62 56.51
N GLU A 405 10.37 14.11 57.58
CA GLU A 405 11.59 14.93 57.49
C GLU A 405 12.68 14.25 58.33
N THR A 406 13.87 14.11 57.76
CA THR A 406 15.04 13.55 58.44
C THR A 406 16.23 14.49 58.29
N HIS A 407 17.06 14.56 59.34
CA HIS A 407 18.26 15.39 59.38
C HIS A 407 19.52 14.53 59.59
N PRO A 408 19.93 13.70 58.61
CA PRO A 408 21.25 13.08 58.65
C PRO A 408 22.34 14.15 58.69
N SER A 409 23.53 13.79 59.20
CA SER A 409 24.69 14.66 59.41
C SER A 409 25.28 15.33 58.15
N GLY A 410 24.60 15.25 57.01
CA GLY A 410 24.95 15.88 55.73
C GLY A 410 23.84 16.69 55.07
N GLY A 411 22.61 16.77 55.62
CA GLY A 411 21.54 17.58 55.01
C GLY A 411 20.14 17.19 55.47
N THR A 412 19.13 17.95 55.07
CA THR A 412 17.71 17.60 55.30
C THR A 412 17.17 16.82 54.11
N THR A 413 16.56 15.67 54.39
CA THR A 413 15.78 14.88 53.43
C THR A 413 14.31 14.98 53.81
N ARG A 414 13.47 15.46 52.89
CA ARG A 414 12.01 15.49 53.06
C ARG A 414 11.36 14.52 52.10
N THR A 415 10.52 13.65 52.62
CA THR A 415 9.64 12.78 51.84
C THR A 415 8.23 13.36 51.90
N CYS A 416 7.65 13.60 50.73
CA CYS A 416 6.31 14.12 50.55
C CYS A 416 5.44 13.09 49.81
N LEU A 417 4.18 12.98 50.22
CA LEU A 417 3.15 12.32 49.44
C LEU A 417 2.62 13.32 48.41
N VAL A 418 2.76 12.99 47.13
CA VAL A 418 2.35 13.83 46.01
C VAL A 418 1.19 13.15 45.31
N THR A 419 0.12 13.90 45.02
CA THR A 419 -0.98 13.47 44.17
C THR A 419 -1.12 14.44 43.01
N LEU A 420 -1.05 13.93 41.78
CA LEU A 420 -1.28 14.67 40.56
C LEU A 420 -2.47 14.05 39.83
N SER A 421 -3.34 14.88 39.27
CA SER A 421 -4.40 14.42 38.38
C SER A 421 -4.62 15.41 37.25
N GLY A 422 -5.18 14.92 36.15
CA GLY A 422 -5.49 15.76 35.02
C GLY A 422 -6.19 15.01 33.91
N THR A 423 -6.12 15.55 32.69
CA THR A 423 -6.67 14.92 31.50
C THR A 423 -5.59 14.72 30.45
N ALA A 424 -5.75 13.67 29.66
CA ALA A 424 -4.94 13.43 28.48
C ALA A 424 -5.86 13.03 27.35
N THR A 425 -5.68 13.62 26.18
CA THR A 425 -6.34 13.18 24.97
C THR A 425 -5.31 12.95 23.89
N GLY A 426 -5.49 11.89 23.11
CA GLY A 426 -4.60 11.56 22.01
C GLY A 426 -5.19 10.41 21.22
N PRO A 427 -4.61 10.09 20.06
CA PRO A 427 -5.04 8.96 19.27
C PRO A 427 -4.93 7.66 20.07
N GLU A 428 -5.71 6.66 19.65
CA GLU A 428 -5.61 5.28 20.11
C GLU A 428 -4.13 4.89 20.14
N CYS A 429 -3.72 4.25 21.25
CA CYS A 429 -2.35 3.80 21.50
C CYS A 429 -1.34 4.86 21.96
N SER A 430 -1.72 6.14 22.09
CA SER A 430 -0.90 7.11 22.84
C SER A 430 -0.68 6.65 24.28
N TYR A 431 0.47 7.00 24.86
CA TYR A 431 0.75 6.78 26.27
C TYR A 431 1.05 8.10 26.98
N VAL A 432 0.66 8.15 28.25
CA VAL A 432 1.00 9.24 29.16
C VAL A 432 2.14 8.79 30.05
N THR A 433 3.17 9.62 30.21
CA THR A 433 4.31 9.38 31.09
C THR A 433 4.44 10.52 32.08
N LEU A 434 4.56 10.18 33.37
CA LEU A 434 4.98 11.12 34.40
C LEU A 434 6.48 10.97 34.66
N GLN A 435 7.20 12.09 34.71
CA GLN A 435 8.62 12.16 35.03
C GLN A 435 8.88 13.21 36.11
N GLY A 436 9.74 12.87 37.08
CA GLY A 436 10.31 13.83 38.02
C GLY A 436 11.44 14.66 37.37
N GLY A 437 11.36 15.97 37.50
CA GLY A 437 12.28 16.96 36.93
C GLY A 437 11.68 17.72 35.73
N LYS A 438 12.39 18.77 35.29
CA LYS A 438 12.02 19.51 34.06
C LYS A 438 12.57 18.80 32.82
N PRO A 439 11.81 18.75 31.70
CA PRO A 439 12.30 18.17 30.45
C PRO A 439 13.67 18.77 30.04
N GLY A 440 14.63 17.91 29.69
CA GLY A 440 15.95 18.31 29.20
C GLY A 440 16.97 18.79 30.26
N THR A 441 16.62 18.81 31.55
CA THR A 441 17.51 19.36 32.60
C THR A 441 18.45 18.33 33.25
N GLY A 442 18.32 17.04 32.93
CA GLY A 442 19.18 15.97 33.45
C GLY A 442 19.07 15.73 34.97
N SER A 443 18.25 16.49 35.70
CA SER A 443 17.99 16.28 37.12
C SER A 443 16.97 15.16 37.30
N THR A 444 17.44 13.94 37.55
CA THR A 444 16.58 12.82 37.95
C THR A 444 16.24 12.96 39.43
N MET A 445 14.96 13.01 39.75
CA MET A 445 14.46 12.94 41.12
C MET A 445 14.18 11.49 41.47
N ASP A 446 14.61 11.04 42.65
CA ASP A 446 14.24 9.71 43.14
C ASP A 446 12.78 9.72 43.61
N MET A 447 11.91 9.13 42.78
CA MET A 447 10.55 8.75 43.15
C MET A 447 10.60 7.42 43.92
N ASN A 448 11.10 7.47 45.15
CA ASN A 448 11.17 6.30 46.04
C ASN A 448 9.76 5.87 46.46
N GLY A 449 9.44 4.57 46.32
CA GLY A 449 8.13 4.02 46.70
C GLY A 449 7.14 3.81 45.54
N ALA A 450 7.56 4.07 44.30
CA ALA A 450 6.76 3.81 43.10
C ALA A 450 6.61 2.31 42.73
N GLU A 451 6.76 1.39 43.69
CA GLU A 451 6.37 -0.02 43.54
C GLU A 451 4.85 -0.19 43.41
N SER A 452 4.08 0.89 43.55
CA SER A 452 2.67 0.91 43.18
C SER A 452 2.35 2.19 42.40
N CYS A 453 2.26 2.09 41.08
CA CYS A 453 1.33 2.93 40.34
C CYS A 453 0.04 2.09 40.22
N PRO A 454 -0.98 2.26 41.09
CA PRO A 454 -2.07 1.28 41.25
C PRO A 454 -2.81 0.96 39.95
N ASP A 455 -2.83 1.92 39.01
CA ASP A 455 -3.49 1.82 37.70
C ASP A 455 -2.54 2.07 36.51
N TRP A 456 -1.22 2.12 36.73
CA TRP A 456 -0.21 2.42 35.71
C TRP A 456 0.94 1.41 35.75
N SER A 457 1.70 1.29 34.67
CA SER A 457 2.90 0.44 34.63
C SER A 457 4.14 1.25 35.03
N TYR A 458 4.86 0.78 36.04
CA TYR A 458 6.15 1.38 36.45
C TYR A 458 7.26 0.94 35.49
N TRP A 459 8.04 1.88 34.97
CA TRP A 459 9.14 1.62 34.02
C TRP A 459 10.47 2.20 34.54
N GLY A 460 11.50 1.35 34.64
CA GLY A 460 12.89 1.76 34.90
C GLY A 460 13.24 2.10 36.35
N THR A 461 14.50 2.50 36.59
CA THR A 461 15.01 2.89 37.93
C THR A 461 14.80 4.37 38.26
N SER A 462 14.22 5.14 37.33
CA SER A 462 14.20 6.60 37.36
C SER A 462 12.81 7.22 37.60
N GLY A 463 11.83 6.43 38.05
CA GLY A 463 10.54 6.96 38.51
C GLY A 463 9.47 7.19 37.44
N PHE A 464 9.38 6.39 36.39
CA PHE A 464 8.35 6.59 35.36
C PHE A 464 7.09 5.76 35.66
N CYS A 465 5.92 6.40 35.70
CA CYS A 465 4.65 5.69 35.52
C CYS A 465 4.18 5.91 34.07
N VAL A 466 3.72 4.83 33.41
CA VAL A 466 3.16 4.86 32.05
C VAL A 466 1.71 4.32 32.02
N ARG A 467 0.82 4.98 31.28
CA ARG A 467 -0.55 4.49 31.01
C ARG A 467 -0.92 4.66 29.55
N HIS A 468 -1.42 3.58 28.94
CA HIS A 468 -1.97 3.61 27.58
C HIS A 468 -3.39 4.21 27.57
N LEU A 469 -3.67 5.08 26.60
CA LEU A 469 -5.00 5.58 26.31
C LEU A 469 -5.78 4.49 25.55
N LYS A 470 -7.02 4.21 25.99
CA LYS A 470 -7.82 3.07 25.50
C LYS A 470 -8.74 3.38 24.32
N GLN A 471 -8.73 4.60 23.77
CA GLN A 471 -9.55 5.07 22.63
C GLN A 471 -9.19 6.53 22.31
N ASN A 472 -9.65 7.08 21.18
CA ASN A 472 -9.62 8.52 20.82
C ASN A 472 -10.48 9.40 21.76
N ASN A 473 -10.33 9.24 23.08
CA ASN A 473 -11.15 9.88 24.10
C ASN A 473 -10.27 10.56 25.14
N THR A 474 -10.76 11.69 25.65
CA THR A 474 -10.15 12.36 26.81
C THR A 474 -10.22 11.43 28.01
N THR A 475 -9.06 11.02 28.49
CA THR A 475 -8.91 10.13 29.64
C THR A 475 -8.44 10.93 30.85
N ALA A 476 -9.25 10.92 31.91
CA ALA A 476 -8.81 11.42 33.19
C ALA A 476 -7.74 10.49 33.78
N TRP A 477 -6.72 11.09 34.37
CA TRP A 477 -5.66 10.38 35.06
C TRP A 477 -5.46 10.93 36.47
N SER A 478 -5.00 10.05 37.37
CA SER A 478 -4.58 10.41 38.72
C SER A 478 -3.47 9.46 39.14
N VAL A 479 -2.46 9.98 39.82
CA VAL A 479 -1.35 9.20 40.38
C VAL A 479 -0.95 9.78 41.72
N THR A 480 -0.70 8.91 42.69
CA THR A 480 -0.21 9.27 44.01
C THR A 480 1.07 8.49 44.29
N PHE A 481 2.12 9.17 44.72
CA PHE A 481 3.44 8.58 44.96
C PHE A 481 4.21 9.36 46.02
N GLU A 482 5.23 8.73 46.60
CA GLU A 482 6.17 9.40 47.49
C GLU A 482 7.33 10.01 46.69
N ALA A 483 7.66 11.26 46.97
CA ALA A 483 8.78 11.97 46.37
C ALA A 483 9.71 12.47 47.46
N SER A 484 11.03 12.30 47.26
CA SER A 484 12.02 12.76 48.23
C SER A 484 12.89 13.89 47.67
N THR A 485 13.04 14.95 48.46
CA THR A 485 14.06 15.98 48.25
C THR A 485 15.26 15.70 49.12
N TYR A 486 16.45 16.08 48.65
CA TYR A 486 17.70 15.95 49.37
C TYR A 486 18.39 17.32 49.49
N TRP A 487 19.28 17.45 50.48
CA TRP A 487 20.14 18.62 50.66
C TRP A 487 19.39 19.94 50.89
N GLY A 488 18.22 19.87 51.56
CA GLY A 488 17.45 21.06 51.93
C GLY A 488 16.68 21.72 50.79
N LYS A 489 16.66 21.13 49.58
CA LYS A 489 15.73 21.56 48.53
C LYS A 489 14.28 21.33 48.98
N THR A 490 13.40 22.27 48.67
CA THR A 490 11.96 22.17 48.94
C THR A 490 11.17 21.90 47.67
N ASP A 491 11.69 22.34 46.52
CA ASP A 491 10.95 22.30 45.26
C ASP A 491 11.07 20.93 44.58
N LEU A 492 9.92 20.41 44.16
CA LEU A 492 9.75 19.20 43.38
C LEU A 492 9.15 19.59 42.03
N ASP A 493 9.91 19.41 40.95
CA ASP A 493 9.43 19.62 39.59
C ASP A 493 8.89 18.31 39.02
N PHE A 494 7.74 18.38 38.34
CA PHE A 494 7.14 17.25 37.64
C PHE A 494 6.80 17.66 36.21
N SER A 495 6.96 16.73 35.28
CA SER A 495 6.51 16.87 33.90
C SER A 495 5.67 15.68 33.51
N ILE A 496 4.54 15.93 32.86
CA ILE A 496 3.76 14.91 32.20
C ILE A 496 3.94 15.04 30.70
N MET A 497 4.06 13.90 30.02
CA MET A 497 4.32 13.81 28.60
C MET A 497 3.26 12.91 27.97
N LEU A 498 2.67 13.37 26.88
CA LEU A 498 1.95 12.51 25.95
C LEU A 498 2.90 12.12 24.81
N GLY A 499 3.04 10.83 24.55
CA GLY A 499 3.86 10.30 23.46
C GLY A 499 3.14 9.19 22.70
N ALA A 500 3.52 8.98 21.45
CA ALA A 500 3.16 7.79 20.68
C ALA A 500 4.23 6.71 20.90
N PRO A 501 3.86 5.42 21.12
CA PRO A 501 4.81 4.34 21.29
C PRO A 501 5.67 4.25 20.04
N LYS A 502 6.99 4.17 20.24
CA LYS A 502 7.88 3.74 19.17
C LYS A 502 7.71 2.23 19.08
N LEU A 503 6.71 1.79 18.32
CA LEU A 503 6.51 0.36 18.09
C LEU A 503 7.72 -0.19 17.31
N PRO A 504 8.16 -1.42 17.60
CA PRO A 504 9.05 -2.16 16.70
C PRO A 504 8.44 -2.19 15.29
N LEU A 505 9.28 -2.11 14.25
CA LEU A 505 8.83 -2.01 12.86
C LEU A 505 7.90 -3.17 12.42
N GLU A 506 8.02 -4.29 13.13
CA GLU A 506 7.30 -5.55 12.99
C GLU A 506 5.81 -5.46 13.38
N ASP A 507 5.40 -4.51 14.23
CA ASP A 507 3.98 -4.29 14.59
C ASP A 507 3.22 -3.38 13.59
N LEU A 508 3.91 -2.78 12.61
CA LEU A 508 3.31 -1.92 11.57
C LEU A 508 2.53 -2.69 10.50
N TYR A 509 2.89 -3.94 10.24
CA TYR A 509 2.38 -4.71 9.11
C TYR A 509 1.06 -5.46 9.40
N GLY A 510 0.65 -5.56 10.66
CA GLY A 510 -0.52 -6.34 11.09
C GLY A 510 -1.87 -5.62 11.03
N GLY A 511 -1.97 -4.43 10.42
CA GLY A 511 -3.18 -3.60 10.50
C GLY A 511 -3.43 -3.07 11.92
N ASN A 512 -2.37 -2.95 12.72
CA ASN A 512 -2.46 -2.36 14.05
C ASN A 512 -2.68 -0.85 13.91
N VAL A 513 -3.84 -0.37 14.36
CA VAL A 513 -4.25 1.04 14.31
C VAL A 513 -3.23 1.97 14.99
N CYS A 514 -2.43 1.42 15.91
CA CYS A 514 -1.36 2.14 16.60
C CYS A 514 -0.14 2.53 15.74
N ALA A 515 0.00 1.95 14.54
CA ALA A 515 1.28 1.94 13.86
C ALA A 515 1.47 3.12 12.88
N SER A 516 0.39 3.74 12.39
CA SER A 516 0.48 4.85 11.43
C SER A 516 0.75 6.24 12.04
N THR A 517 0.84 6.36 13.37
CA THR A 517 0.96 7.67 14.06
C THR A 517 2.36 7.90 14.64
N GLU A 518 3.40 7.81 13.82
CA GLU A 518 4.69 8.45 14.16
C GLU A 518 4.49 9.98 14.14
N THR A 519 4.15 10.54 15.30
CA THR A 519 4.33 11.97 15.53
C THR A 519 5.61 12.16 16.34
N ASP A 520 6.60 12.82 15.77
CA ASP A 520 7.78 13.35 16.49
C ASP A 520 7.38 14.42 17.55
N GLN A 521 6.08 14.66 17.75
CA GLN A 521 5.55 15.66 18.64
C GLN A 521 5.28 15.06 20.02
N LYS A 522 6.23 15.28 20.93
CA LYS A 522 5.99 15.10 22.36
C LYS A 522 5.29 16.34 22.91
N ILE A 523 4.16 16.15 23.58
CA ILE A 523 3.39 17.23 24.21
C ILE A 523 3.59 17.15 25.71
N TYR A 524 3.88 18.29 26.34
CA TYR A 524 4.24 18.36 27.74
C TYR A 524 3.35 19.33 28.52
N ASP A 525 3.13 19.01 29.78
CA ASP A 525 2.72 19.95 30.82
C ASP A 525 3.62 19.78 32.06
N THR A 526 3.84 20.85 32.82
CA THR A 526 4.81 20.85 33.92
C THR A 526 4.29 21.59 35.15
N ILE A 527 4.63 21.10 36.33
CA ILE A 527 4.28 21.73 37.60
C ILE A 527 5.43 21.68 38.59
N SER A 528 5.56 22.72 39.42
CA SER A 528 6.50 22.78 40.54
C SER A 528 5.72 22.81 41.85
N LEU A 529 6.04 21.90 42.77
CA LEU A 529 5.40 21.78 44.09
C LEU A 529 6.43 21.97 45.20
N GLU A 530 6.03 22.61 46.29
CA GLU A 530 6.92 22.85 47.43
C GLU A 530 6.63 21.88 48.58
N CYS A 531 7.61 21.07 48.94
CA CYS A 531 7.55 20.09 50.03
C CYS A 531 7.88 20.77 51.37
N LYS A 532 6.84 21.28 52.05
CA LYS A 532 6.91 22.00 53.33
C LYS A 532 6.06 21.37 54.42
#